data_AF-A0A2N8PI45-F1
#
_entry.id   AF-A0A2N8PI45-F1
#
_cell.length_a   1.000
_cell.length_b   1.000
_cell.length_c   1.000
_cell.angle_alpha   90.00
_cell.angle_beta   90.00
_cell.angle_gamma   90.00
#
_symmetry.space_group_name_H-M   'P 1'
#
loop_
_entity.id
_entity.type
_entity.pdbx_description
1 polymer ?
#
loop_
_entity_poly.entity_id
_entity_poly.type
_entity_poly.pdbx_seq_one_letter_code
_entity_poly.pdbx_strand_id
1 'polypeptide(L)'
;MATDETTGKRALAARINQLFVDLWAQSERRGPSYDDFGLTIQQHIVLGKIVADPNVTPKELADNLGVSKGAVSQHLARLEKDNYISRQRSPHDGRVHVFRLGERGTAYQQFLRRYDQELFETYAAKLSAADMQEIESALEKLKRVFED
;
A
#
# COMPACT_ATOMS: atom_id res chain seq x y z
N MET A 1 -2.48 -42.35 -3.08
CA MET A 1 -2.81 -41.24 -4.00
C MET A 1 -3.05 -39.91 -3.27
N ALA A 2 -3.88 -39.83 -2.23
CA ALA A 2 -4.14 -38.56 -1.50
C ALA A 2 -2.92 -37.93 -0.78
N THR A 3 -1.95 -38.75 -0.35
CA THR A 3 -0.73 -38.31 0.35
C THR A 3 0.28 -37.62 -0.57
N ASP A 4 0.32 -37.98 -1.86
CA ASP A 4 1.27 -37.43 -2.84
C ASP A 4 0.82 -36.04 -3.32
N GLU A 5 -0.48 -35.87 -3.59
CA GLU A 5 -1.06 -34.58 -3.96
C GLU A 5 -0.95 -33.54 -2.83
N THR A 6 -1.16 -33.97 -1.58
CA THR A 6 -1.02 -33.12 -0.39
C THR A 6 0.42 -32.70 -0.16
N THR A 7 1.37 -33.61 -0.40
CA THR A 7 2.81 -33.32 -0.30
C THR A 7 3.26 -32.33 -1.38
N GLY A 8 2.77 -32.51 -2.61
CA GLY A 8 3.03 -31.59 -3.72
C GLY A 8 2.50 -30.17 -3.47
N LYS A 9 1.25 -30.04 -2.99
CA LYS A 9 0.65 -28.73 -2.63
C LYS A 9 1.42 -28.03 -1.50
N ARG A 10 1.88 -28.78 -0.50
CA ARG A 10 2.69 -28.24 0.60
C ARG A 10 4.02 -27.67 0.12
N ALA A 11 4.71 -28.38 -0.77
CA ALA A 11 5.96 -27.92 -1.36
C ALA A 11 5.76 -26.66 -2.21
N LEU A 12 4.67 -26.58 -2.98
CA LEU A 12 4.32 -25.38 -3.73
C LEU A 12 4.04 -24.18 -2.83
N ALA A 13 3.25 -24.35 -1.76
CA ALA A 13 2.97 -23.28 -0.80
C ALA A 13 4.26 -22.76 -0.14
N ALA A 14 5.17 -23.64 0.26
CA ALA A 14 6.46 -23.24 0.82
C ALA A 14 7.30 -22.43 -0.18
N ARG A 15 7.32 -22.83 -1.46
CA ARG A 15 8.01 -22.08 -2.52
C ARG A 15 7.40 -20.70 -2.74
N ILE A 16 6.08 -20.58 -2.76
CA ILE A 16 5.38 -19.29 -2.89
C ILE A 16 5.78 -18.36 -1.73
N ASN A 17 5.78 -18.87 -0.50
CA ASN A 17 6.20 -18.08 0.66
C ASN A 17 7.66 -17.65 0.56
N GLN A 18 8.56 -18.53 0.10
CA GLN A 18 9.96 -18.18 -0.10
C GLN A 18 10.12 -17.08 -1.17
N LEU A 19 9.41 -17.19 -2.30
CA LEU A 19 9.41 -16.14 -3.32
C LEU A 19 8.93 -14.80 -2.76
N PHE A 20 7.91 -14.80 -1.91
CA PHE A 20 7.44 -13.59 -1.25
C PHE A 20 8.51 -12.97 -0.36
N VAL A 21 9.20 -13.77 0.46
CA VAL A 21 10.29 -13.31 1.34
C VAL A 21 11.46 -12.75 0.51
N ASP A 22 11.86 -13.45 -0.55
CA ASP A 22 12.96 -13.05 -1.41
C ASP A 22 12.65 -11.75 -2.16
N LEU A 23 11.41 -11.62 -2.65
CA LEU A 23 10.92 -10.38 -3.29
C LEU A 23 10.87 -9.23 -2.28
N TRP A 24 10.37 -9.47 -1.06
CA TRP A 24 10.33 -8.45 -0.01
C TRP A 24 11.74 -7.95 0.35
N ALA A 25 12.68 -8.87 0.58
CA ALA A 25 14.07 -8.52 0.89
C ALA A 25 14.78 -7.76 -0.26
N GLN A 26 14.47 -8.10 -1.50
CA GLN A 26 14.97 -7.35 -2.67
C GLN A 26 14.30 -5.98 -2.79
N SER A 27 13.00 -5.90 -2.47
CA SER A 27 12.25 -4.65 -2.48
C SER A 27 12.74 -3.69 -1.40
N GLU A 28 13.18 -4.13 -0.22
CA GLU A 28 13.76 -3.21 0.77
C GLU A 28 15.10 -2.62 0.30
N ARG A 29 15.86 -3.33 -0.54
CA ARG A 29 17.14 -2.85 -1.08
C ARG A 29 17.01 -1.90 -2.26
N ARG A 30 15.88 -1.94 -2.98
CA ARG A 30 15.66 -1.21 -4.24
C ARG A 30 14.38 -0.39 -4.26
N GLY A 31 13.56 -0.55 -3.24
CA GLY A 31 12.27 0.06 -3.09
C GLY A 31 12.38 1.46 -2.52
N PRO A 32 11.23 2.10 -2.28
CA PRO A 32 11.19 3.43 -1.75
C PRO A 32 11.78 3.43 -0.34
N SER A 33 12.84 4.21 -0.12
CA SER A 33 13.31 4.52 1.24
C SER A 33 12.29 5.45 1.89
N TYR A 34 11.29 4.83 2.51
CA TYR A 34 10.23 5.51 3.22
C TYR A 34 10.73 6.24 4.49
N ASP A 35 11.88 5.82 5.02
CA ASP A 35 12.55 6.38 6.20
C ASP A 35 12.82 7.89 6.08
N ASP A 36 13.00 8.41 4.87
CA ASP A 36 13.27 9.83 4.62
C ASP A 36 12.11 10.75 5.07
N PHE A 37 10.91 10.18 5.23
CA PHE A 37 9.73 10.91 5.69
C PHE A 37 9.53 10.79 7.22
N GLY A 38 10.25 9.91 7.92
CA GLY A 38 10.08 9.72 9.36
C GLY A 38 8.68 9.26 9.75
N LEU A 39 8.01 8.52 8.87
CA LEU A 39 6.67 7.97 9.08
C LEU A 39 6.76 6.48 9.44
N THR A 40 5.84 6.02 10.27
CA THR A 40 5.62 4.58 10.49
C THR A 40 4.94 3.94 9.28
N ILE A 41 5.04 2.62 9.14
CA ILE A 41 4.38 1.87 8.05
C ILE A 41 2.87 2.17 8.01
N GLN A 42 2.19 2.22 9.16
CA GLN A 42 0.75 2.55 9.20
C GLN A 42 0.48 3.97 8.69
N GLN A 43 1.34 4.94 9.03
CA GLN A 43 1.20 6.31 8.53
C GLN A 43 1.47 6.41 7.04
N HIS A 44 2.42 5.64 6.49
CA HIS A 44 2.62 5.53 5.05
C HIS A 44 1.38 5.01 4.33
N ILE A 45 0.74 3.99 4.86
CA ILE A 45 -0.51 3.44 4.31
C ILE A 45 -1.62 4.50 4.34
N VAL A 46 -1.83 5.17 5.48
CA VAL A 46 -2.84 6.24 5.61
C VAL A 46 -2.60 7.38 4.62
N LEU A 47 -1.37 7.90 4.58
CA LEU A 47 -1.03 9.02 3.73
C LEU A 47 -1.09 8.64 2.24
N GLY A 48 -0.62 7.44 1.89
CA GLY A 48 -0.70 6.91 0.52
C GLY A 48 -2.15 6.82 0.03
N LYS A 49 -3.08 6.37 0.88
CA LYS A 49 -4.52 6.35 0.57
C LYS A 49 -5.09 7.75 0.37
N ILE A 50 -4.71 8.72 1.20
CA ILE A 50 -5.13 10.12 1.05
C ILE A 50 -4.57 10.75 -0.24
N VAL A 51 -3.33 10.42 -0.59
CA VAL A 51 -2.69 10.87 -1.83
C VAL A 51 -3.43 10.32 -3.06
N ALA A 52 -3.89 9.08 -2.99
CA ALA A 52 -4.63 8.42 -4.07
C ALA A 52 -6.09 8.94 -4.16
N ASP A 53 -6.75 9.14 -3.02
CA ASP A 53 -8.10 9.70 -2.93
C ASP A 53 -8.21 10.70 -1.77
N PRO A 54 -8.26 12.02 -2.04
CA PRO A 54 -8.40 13.04 -1.00
C PRO A 54 -9.76 13.01 -0.29
N ASN A 55 -10.75 12.29 -0.81
CA ASN A 55 -12.08 12.13 -0.22
C ASN A 55 -12.21 10.87 0.64
N VAL A 56 -11.15 10.06 0.77
CA VAL A 56 -11.17 8.84 1.58
C VAL A 56 -11.65 9.14 2.99
N THR A 57 -12.55 8.31 3.50
CA THR A 57 -13.12 8.52 4.83
C THR A 57 -12.27 7.85 5.92
N PRO A 58 -12.32 8.35 7.17
CA PRO A 58 -11.68 7.66 8.30
C PRO A 58 -12.18 6.23 8.51
N LYS A 59 -13.40 5.89 8.05
CA LYS A 59 -13.93 4.52 8.09
C LYS A 59 -13.18 3.65 7.10
N GLU A 60 -13.07 4.07 5.85
CA GLU A 60 -12.36 3.30 4.81
C GLU A 60 -10.88 3.11 5.18
N LEU A 61 -10.24 4.13 5.75
CA LEU A 61 -8.87 4.01 6.25
C LEU A 61 -8.76 2.95 7.37
N ALA A 62 -9.73 2.88 8.27
CA ALA A 62 -9.76 1.93 9.38
C ALA A 62 -9.94 0.49 8.86
N ASP A 63 -10.90 0.31 7.94
CA ASP A 63 -11.19 -0.97 7.31
C ASP A 63 -9.97 -1.48 6.52
N ASN A 64 -9.28 -0.62 5.76
CA ASN A 64 -8.06 -0.97 5.02
C ASN A 64 -6.89 -1.39 5.93
N LEU A 65 -6.78 -0.80 7.12
CA LEU A 65 -5.70 -1.09 8.07
C LEU A 65 -6.02 -2.25 9.02
N GLY A 66 -7.28 -2.68 9.10
CA GLY A 66 -7.73 -3.64 10.12
C GLY A 66 -7.64 -3.08 11.55
N VAL A 67 -7.81 -1.76 11.73
CA VAL A 67 -7.68 -1.09 13.04
C VAL A 67 -8.92 -0.29 13.39
N SER A 68 -8.99 0.21 14.63
CA SER A 68 -10.11 1.06 15.06
C SER A 68 -10.07 2.46 14.45
N LYS A 69 -11.24 3.11 14.36
CA LYS A 69 -11.36 4.54 13.98
C LYS A 69 -10.54 5.47 14.89
N GLY A 70 -10.38 5.09 16.17
CA GLY A 70 -9.55 5.81 17.13
C GLY A 70 -8.07 5.81 16.74
N ALA A 71 -7.54 4.65 16.33
CA ALA A 71 -6.17 4.51 15.85
C ALA A 71 -5.94 5.34 14.56
N VAL A 72 -6.87 5.27 13.59
CA VAL A 72 -6.81 6.12 12.39
C VAL A 72 -6.81 7.60 12.74
N SER A 73 -7.65 8.01 13.70
CA SER A 73 -7.71 9.40 14.14
C SER A 73 -6.38 9.90 14.70
N GLN A 74 -5.64 9.04 15.42
CA GLN A 74 -4.29 9.34 15.91
C GLN A 74 -3.27 9.49 14.77
N HIS A 75 -3.28 8.57 13.79
CA HIS A 75 -2.41 8.68 12.62
C HIS A 75 -2.66 9.96 11.83
N LEU A 76 -3.94 10.28 11.56
CA LEU A 76 -4.32 11.50 10.86
C LEU A 76 -3.95 12.75 11.65
N ALA A 77 -4.09 12.76 12.98
CA ALA A 77 -3.71 13.91 13.81
C ALA A 77 -2.20 14.14 13.78
N ARG A 78 -1.42 13.05 13.75
CA ARG A 78 0.03 13.14 13.62
C ARG A 78 0.46 13.65 12.23
N LEU A 79 -0.14 13.12 11.16
CA LEU A 79 0.12 13.58 9.79
C LEU A 79 -0.22 15.06 9.61
N GLU A 80 -1.32 15.52 10.21
CA GLU A 80 -1.72 16.92 10.17
C GLU A 80 -0.77 17.83 10.96
N LYS A 81 -0.38 17.41 12.17
CA LYS A 81 0.64 18.11 12.97
C LYS A 81 1.96 18.27 12.23
N ASP A 82 2.36 17.24 11.50
CA ASP A 82 3.62 17.21 10.76
C ASP A 82 3.47 17.77 9.32
N ASN A 83 2.42 18.55 9.02
CA ASN A 83 2.20 19.23 7.74
C ASN A 83 2.19 18.30 6.50
N TYR A 84 1.79 17.03 6.69
CA TYR A 84 1.50 16.13 5.57
C TYR A 84 0.13 16.38 4.98
N ILE A 85 -0.85 16.67 5.84
CA ILE A 85 -2.23 16.89 5.44
C ILE A 85 -2.84 18.06 6.21
N SER A 86 -3.99 18.54 5.73
CA SER A 86 -4.92 19.37 6.48
C SER A 86 -6.34 18.86 6.28
N ARG A 87 -7.17 18.92 7.33
CA ARG A 87 -8.57 18.52 7.25
C ARG A 87 -9.47 19.73 7.04
N GLN A 88 -10.34 19.62 6.06
CA GLN A 88 -11.39 20.60 5.82
C GLN A 88 -12.76 19.92 5.87
N ARG A 89 -13.79 20.63 6.30
CA ARG A 89 -15.17 20.16 6.10
C ARG A 89 -15.49 20.22 4.63
N SER A 90 -16.14 19.19 4.09
CA SER A 90 -16.61 19.22 2.71
C SER A 90 -17.61 20.38 2.55
N PRO A 91 -17.49 21.18 1.48
CA PRO A 91 -18.45 22.24 1.17
C PRO A 91 -19.82 21.68 0.76
N HIS A 92 -19.91 20.39 0.40
CA HIS A 92 -21.14 19.72 -0.01
C HIS A 92 -21.83 18.97 1.13
N ASP A 93 -21.05 18.44 2.08
CA ASP A 93 -21.56 17.81 3.30
C ASP A 93 -20.61 18.10 4.47
N GLY A 94 -20.99 19.00 5.36
CA GLY A 94 -20.16 19.38 6.51
C GLY A 94 -19.91 18.26 7.53
N ARG A 95 -20.54 17.09 7.36
CA ARG A 95 -20.28 15.86 8.14
C ARG A 95 -19.10 15.05 7.57
N VAL A 96 -18.69 15.33 6.34
CA VAL A 96 -17.59 14.66 5.64
C VAL A 96 -16.34 15.55 5.69
N HIS A 97 -15.19 14.93 5.89
CA HIS A 97 -13.90 15.60 5.80
C HIS A 97 -13.27 15.36 4.43
N VAL A 98 -12.69 16.41 3.87
CA VAL A 98 -11.80 16.32 2.70
C VAL A 98 -10.39 16.62 3.18
N PHE A 99 -9.43 15.81 2.74
CA PHE A 99 -8.03 16.00 3.03
C PHE A 99 -7.37 16.82 1.92
N ARG A 100 -6.52 17.78 2.31
CA ARG A 100 -5.59 18.43 1.39
C ARG A 100 -4.17 18.13 1.80
N LEU A 101 -3.27 17.96 0.84
CA LEU A 101 -1.86 17.76 1.13
C LEU A 101 -1.24 19.07 1.65
N GLY A 102 -0.45 18.96 2.71
CA GLY A 102 0.48 20.00 3.13
C GLY A 102 1.78 19.92 2.32
N GLU A 103 2.78 20.69 2.73
CA GLU A 103 4.08 20.74 2.02
C GLU A 103 4.76 19.37 2.01
N ARG A 104 4.82 18.71 3.18
CA ARG A 104 5.44 17.37 3.31
C ARG A 104 4.63 16.29 2.61
N GLY A 105 3.30 16.43 2.57
CA GLY A 105 2.42 15.54 1.81
C GLY A 105 2.61 15.68 0.31
N THR A 106 2.84 16.89 -0.16
CA THR A 106 3.14 17.16 -1.58
C THR A 106 4.49 16.58 -1.98
N ALA A 107 5.52 16.73 -1.13
CA ALA A 107 6.82 16.08 -1.33
C ALA A 107 6.68 14.55 -1.35
N TYR A 108 5.90 13.98 -0.43
CA TYR A 108 5.60 12.55 -0.38
C TYR A 108 4.89 12.06 -1.65
N GLN A 109 3.89 12.80 -2.14
CA GLN A 109 3.22 12.47 -3.39
C GLN A 109 4.19 12.51 -4.59
N GLN A 110 5.09 13.49 -4.65
CA GLN A 110 6.11 13.55 -5.71
C GLN A 110 7.05 12.34 -5.65
N PHE A 111 7.45 11.94 -4.44
CA PHE A 111 8.24 10.74 -4.23
C PHE A 111 7.52 9.48 -4.73
N LEU A 112 6.25 9.28 -4.35
CA LEU A 112 5.46 8.14 -4.83
C LEU A 112 5.39 8.10 -6.37
N ARG A 113 5.15 9.26 -7.02
CA ARG A 113 5.12 9.32 -8.49
C ARG A 113 6.45 8.93 -9.14
N ARG A 114 7.58 9.35 -8.57
CA ARG A 114 8.91 8.96 -9.08
C ARG A 114 9.13 7.47 -8.91
N TYR A 115 8.78 6.95 -7.74
CA TYR A 115 8.88 5.53 -7.46
C TYR A 115 8.03 4.68 -8.42
N ASP A 116 6.77 5.06 -8.64
CA ASP A 116 5.88 4.37 -9.56
C ASP A 116 6.45 4.37 -10.99
N GLN A 117 7.04 5.48 -11.42
CA GLN A 117 7.69 5.60 -12.74
C GLN A 117 8.92 4.68 -12.85
N GLU A 118 9.80 4.67 -11.84
CA GLU A 118 10.99 3.81 -11.81
C GLU A 118 10.60 2.32 -11.79
N LEU A 119 9.54 1.98 -11.06
CA LEU A 119 9.01 0.63 -11.01
C LEU A 119 8.45 0.20 -12.38
N PHE A 120 7.66 1.08 -13.01
CA PHE A 120 7.15 0.87 -14.35
C PHE A 120 8.27 0.64 -15.36
N GLU A 121 9.30 1.49 -15.38
CA GLU A 121 10.44 1.35 -16.29
C GLU A 121 11.18 0.03 -16.07
N THR A 122 11.36 -0.36 -14.80
CA THR A 122 12.01 -1.62 -14.43
C THR A 122 11.22 -2.83 -14.93
N TYR A 123 9.89 -2.80 -14.79
CA TYR A 123 9.02 -3.87 -15.25
C TYR A 123 8.95 -3.90 -16.78
N ALA A 124 8.71 -2.77 -17.42
CA ALA A 124 8.61 -2.66 -18.88
C ALA A 124 9.90 -3.06 -19.61
N ALA A 125 11.07 -2.87 -18.99
CA ALA A 125 12.35 -3.30 -19.55
C ALA A 125 12.56 -4.84 -19.52
N LYS A 126 11.81 -5.58 -18.70
CA LYS A 126 12.08 -7.00 -18.41
C LYS A 126 10.90 -7.93 -18.63
N LEU A 127 9.69 -7.40 -18.70
CA LEU A 127 8.44 -8.16 -18.76
C LEU A 127 7.63 -7.71 -19.96
N SER A 128 7.04 -8.66 -20.67
CA SER A 128 5.98 -8.37 -21.62
C SER A 128 4.68 -8.03 -20.89
N ALA A 129 3.72 -7.42 -21.59
CA ALA A 129 2.39 -7.19 -21.02
C ALA A 129 1.68 -8.50 -20.60
N ALA A 130 1.95 -9.60 -21.31
CA ALA A 130 1.41 -10.92 -20.97
C ALA A 130 2.00 -11.44 -19.64
N ASP A 131 3.32 -11.30 -19.44
CA ASP A 131 3.97 -11.68 -18.18
C ASP A 131 3.42 -10.87 -17.00
N MET A 132 3.23 -9.55 -17.19
CA MET A 132 2.65 -8.69 -16.16
C MET A 132 1.23 -9.12 -15.78
N GLN A 133 0.40 -9.46 -16.76
CA GLN A 133 -0.97 -9.90 -16.54
C GLN A 133 -1.03 -11.28 -15.87
N GLU A 134 -0.13 -12.19 -16.20
CA GLU A 134 -0.02 -13.49 -15.52
C GLU A 134 0.35 -13.32 -14.04
N ILE A 135 1.36 -12.47 -13.76
CA ILE A 135 1.80 -12.17 -12.40
C ILE A 135 0.67 -11.51 -11.59
N GLU A 136 -0.01 -10.50 -12.16
CA GLU A 136 -1.16 -9.85 -11.53
C GLU A 136 -2.23 -10.88 -11.15
N SER A 137 -2.65 -11.72 -12.10
CA SER A 137 -3.67 -12.74 -11.85
C SER A 137 -3.27 -13.75 -10.77
N ALA A 138 -1.99 -14.14 -10.72
CA ALA A 138 -1.47 -15.03 -9.70
C ALA A 138 -1.48 -14.38 -8.31
N LEU A 139 -1.07 -13.11 -8.20
CA LEU A 139 -1.05 -12.37 -6.94
C LEU A 139 -2.47 -12.09 -6.44
N GLU A 140 -3.43 -11.79 -7.31
CA GLU A 140 -4.84 -11.64 -6.89
C GLU A 140 -5.39 -12.94 -6.29
N LYS A 141 -5.11 -14.08 -6.91
CA LYS A 141 -5.52 -15.39 -6.37
C LYS A 141 -4.90 -15.64 -5.00
N LEU A 142 -3.62 -15.29 -4.82
CA LEU A 142 -2.93 -15.43 -3.55
C LEU A 142 -3.50 -14.49 -2.49
N LYS A 143 -3.81 -13.24 -2.85
CA LYS A 143 -4.40 -12.25 -1.94
C LYS A 143 -5.70 -12.73 -1.32
N ARG A 144 -6.59 -13.33 -2.13
CA ARG A 144 -7.89 -13.90 -1.69
C ARG A 144 -7.76 -15.00 -0.63
N VAL A 145 -6.58 -15.60 -0.45
CA VAL A 145 -6.34 -16.60 0.62
C VAL A 145 -6.35 -15.95 2.01
N PHE A 146 -6.07 -14.65 2.09
CA PHE A 146 -5.98 -13.89 3.34
C PHE A 146 -7.14 -12.90 3.53
N GLU A 147 -8.08 -12.88 2.59
CA GLU A 147 -9.34 -12.15 2.70
C GLU A 147 -10.36 -13.10 3.37
N ASP A 148 -11.02 -12.63 4.43
CA ASP A 148 -12.04 -13.41 5.16
C ASP A 148 -13.27 -13.75 4.29
#